data_AF-A0A1W9I312-F1
#
_entry.id   AF-A0A1W9I312-F1
#
_cell.length_a   1.000
_cell.length_b   1.000
_cell.length_c   1.000
_cell.angle_alpha   90.00
_cell.angle_beta   90.00
_cell.angle_gamma   90.00
#
_symmetry.space_group_name_H-M   'P 1'
#
loop_
_entity.id
_entity.type
_entity.pdbx_description
1 polymer ?
#
loop_
_entity_poly.entity_id
_entity_poly.type
_entity_poly.pdbx_seq_one_letter_code
_entity_poly.pdbx_strand_id
1 'polypeptide(L)'
;MAKNPSKNVILGKIDISSLLMAYQKSESGLRNAKTDLEKAGAIQYFEFTFELAWKTMRRILVDRGKTLNSPKTVFREAALEHLIEDPEIWFSFINDRNETVHTYNHKKAHEIFSHLNSFDDEMKKFIRNIQHLDD
;
A
#
# COMPACT_ATOMS: atom_id res chain seq x y z
N MET A 1 12.81 19.87 1.50
CA MET A 1 13.62 19.04 2.42
C MET A 1 13.85 17.69 1.78
N ALA A 2 15.04 17.43 1.25
CA ALA A 2 15.40 16.12 0.73
C ALA A 2 15.55 15.14 1.92
N LYS A 3 14.76 14.06 1.94
CA LYS A 3 14.90 13.02 2.96
C LYS A 3 16.22 12.28 2.75
N ASN A 4 17.00 12.13 3.83
CA ASN A 4 18.30 11.49 3.86
C ASN A 4 18.21 10.03 3.33
N PRO A 5 18.96 9.64 2.27
CA PRO A 5 18.81 8.32 1.63
C PRO A 5 19.05 7.12 2.55
N SER A 6 19.81 7.28 3.64
CA SER A 6 20.15 6.16 4.54
C SER A 6 19.00 5.67 5.43
N LYS A 7 17.82 6.33 5.43
CA LYS A 7 16.63 5.92 6.20
C LYS A 7 15.63 5.07 5.42
N ASN A 8 15.89 4.80 4.14
CA ASN A 8 14.94 4.10 3.26
C ASN A 8 15.33 2.65 2.96
N VAL A 9 16.43 2.16 3.52
CA VAL A 9 16.83 0.76 3.42
C VAL A 9 16.50 0.10 4.76
N ILE A 10 15.66 -0.94 4.72
CA ILE A 10 15.31 -1.77 5.88
C ILE A 10 15.97 -3.15 5.75
N LEU A 11 16.19 -3.84 6.86
CA LEU A 11 16.84 -5.16 6.92
C LEU A 11 18.22 -5.17 6.24
N GLY A 12 18.90 -4.02 6.23
CA GLY A 12 20.19 -3.81 5.58
C GLY A 12 20.24 -3.95 4.06
N LYS A 13 19.12 -4.26 3.38
CA LYS A 13 19.12 -4.54 1.92
C LYS A 13 17.84 -4.25 1.15
N ILE A 14 16.72 -4.00 1.82
CA ILE A 14 15.43 -3.76 1.15
C ILE A 14 15.19 -2.26 1.05
N ASP A 15 15.30 -1.70 -0.15
CA ASP A 15 14.96 -0.30 -0.41
C ASP A 15 13.43 -0.09 -0.54
N ILE A 16 12.90 0.77 0.32
CA ILE A 16 11.48 1.16 0.38
C ILE A 16 11.22 2.58 -0.17
N SER A 17 12.21 3.25 -0.79
CA SER A 17 12.06 4.61 -1.34
C SER A 17 10.88 4.73 -2.29
N SER A 18 10.71 3.79 -3.21
CA SER A 18 9.60 3.79 -4.17
C SER A 18 8.23 3.65 -3.49
N LEU A 19 8.14 2.82 -2.44
CA LEU A 19 6.92 2.67 -1.64
C LEU A 19 6.57 3.99 -0.95
N LEU A 20 7.55 4.63 -0.32
CA LEU A 20 7.34 5.90 0.38
C LEU A 20 6.93 7.03 -0.59
N MET A 21 7.55 7.11 -1.76
CA MET A 21 7.16 8.09 -2.80
C MET A 21 5.75 7.83 -3.32
N ALA A 22 5.41 6.57 -3.59
CA ALA A 22 4.08 6.18 -4.03
C ALA A 22 3.00 6.52 -2.98
N TYR A 23 3.24 6.16 -1.72
CA TYR A 23 2.35 6.46 -0.63
C TYR A 23 2.13 7.97 -0.44
N GLN A 24 3.19 8.78 -0.54
CA GLN A 24 3.06 10.25 -0.50
C GLN A 24 2.15 10.80 -1.60
N LYS A 25 2.19 10.20 -2.80
CA LYS A 25 1.25 10.57 -3.88
C LYS A 25 -0.17 10.15 -3.53
N SER A 26 -0.38 8.92 -3.07
CA SER A 26 -1.69 8.41 -2.66
C SER A 26 -2.32 9.26 -1.55
N GLU A 27 -1.57 9.57 -0.48
CA GLU A 27 -2.03 10.43 0.62
C GLU A 27 -2.40 11.83 0.10
N SER A 28 -1.56 12.43 -0.74
CA SER A 28 -1.83 13.75 -1.32
C SER A 28 -3.07 13.73 -2.22
N GLY A 29 -3.23 12.68 -3.05
CA GLY A 29 -4.39 12.50 -3.91
C GLY A 29 -5.69 12.38 -3.11
N LEU A 30 -5.69 11.56 -2.06
CA LEU A 30 -6.82 11.39 -1.15
C LEU A 30 -7.23 12.73 -0.51
N ARG A 31 -6.27 13.49 0.03
CA ARG A 31 -6.54 14.73 0.75
C ARG A 31 -7.02 15.88 -0.13
N ASN A 32 -6.55 15.93 -1.38
CA ASN A 32 -6.72 17.11 -2.23
C ASN A 32 -7.72 16.93 -3.38
N ALA A 33 -8.09 15.70 -3.75
CA ALA A 33 -8.97 15.47 -4.90
C ALA A 33 -10.40 15.98 -4.66
N LYS A 34 -10.88 16.85 -5.55
CA LYS A 34 -12.22 17.44 -5.50
C LYS A 34 -13.05 17.10 -6.73
N THR A 35 -12.41 17.12 -7.89
CA THR A 35 -13.00 16.81 -9.19
C THR A 35 -12.90 15.33 -9.52
N ASP A 36 -13.71 14.87 -10.48
CA ASP A 36 -13.66 13.47 -10.92
C ASP A 36 -12.32 13.09 -11.55
N LEU A 37 -11.67 14.03 -12.26
CA LEU A 37 -10.32 13.82 -12.81
C LEU A 37 -9.28 13.64 -11.70
N GLU A 38 -9.34 14.46 -10.65
CA GLU A 38 -8.41 14.33 -9.52
C GLU A 38 -8.67 13.05 -8.72
N LYS A 39 -9.94 12.64 -8.56
CA LYS A 39 -10.30 11.37 -7.92
C LYS A 39 -9.80 10.18 -8.74
N ALA A 40 -9.91 10.22 -10.06
CA ALA A 40 -9.32 9.20 -10.94
C ALA A 40 -7.79 9.14 -10.75
N GLY A 41 -7.12 10.29 -10.64
CA GLY A 41 -5.70 10.36 -10.30
C GLY A 41 -5.37 9.75 -8.93
N ALA A 42 -6.19 10.00 -7.92
CA ALA A 42 -6.02 9.42 -6.59
C ALA A 42 -6.22 7.89 -6.59
N ILE A 43 -7.17 7.38 -7.36
CA ILE A 43 -7.38 5.93 -7.57
C ILE A 43 -6.17 5.32 -8.27
N GLN A 44 -5.62 5.98 -9.29
CA GLN A 44 -4.38 5.53 -9.93
C GLN A 44 -3.20 5.49 -8.94
N TYR A 45 -3.14 6.45 -8.01
CA TYR A 45 -2.12 6.47 -6.96
C TYR A 45 -2.29 5.33 -5.96
N PHE A 46 -3.53 4.99 -5.62
CA PHE A 46 -3.85 3.80 -4.86
C PHE A 46 -3.33 2.53 -5.55
N GLU A 47 -3.59 2.35 -6.85
CA GLU A 47 -3.21 1.12 -7.57
C GLU A 47 -1.71 0.82 -7.47
N PHE A 48 -0.85 1.79 -7.80
CA PHE A 48 0.60 1.55 -7.74
C PHE A 48 1.11 1.49 -6.30
N THR A 49 0.45 2.17 -5.35
CA THR A 49 0.84 2.12 -3.93
C THR A 49 0.52 0.75 -3.35
N PHE A 50 -0.67 0.22 -3.64
CA PHE A 50 -1.07 -1.14 -3.30
C PHE A 50 -0.08 -2.16 -3.88
N GLU A 51 0.25 -2.02 -5.17
CA GLU A 51 1.19 -2.92 -5.86
C GLU A 51 2.58 -2.93 -5.19
N LEU A 52 3.09 -1.76 -4.83
CA LEU A 52 4.36 -1.64 -4.12
C LEU A 52 4.28 -2.15 -2.68
N ALA A 53 3.16 -1.95 -2.00
CA ALA A 53 2.96 -2.39 -0.62
C ALA A 53 3.05 -3.91 -0.52
N TRP A 54 2.24 -4.65 -1.29
CA TRP A 54 2.25 -6.11 -1.23
C TRP A 54 3.58 -6.71 -1.73
N LYS A 55 4.23 -6.10 -2.74
CA LYS A 55 5.58 -6.49 -3.16
C LYS A 55 6.63 -6.24 -2.09
N THR A 56 6.50 -5.16 -1.31
CA THR A 56 7.39 -4.87 -0.19
C THR A 56 7.22 -5.88 0.94
N MET A 57 5.99 -6.15 1.36
CA MET A 57 5.69 -7.21 2.33
C MET A 57 6.25 -8.55 1.85
N ARG A 58 6.05 -8.90 0.58
CA ARG A 58 6.62 -10.12 0.00
C ARG A 58 8.13 -10.16 0.10
N ARG A 59 8.84 -9.07 -0.21
CA ARG A 59 10.31 -9.00 -0.11
C ARG A 59 10.78 -9.23 1.32
N ILE A 60 10.12 -8.62 2.30
CA ILE A 60 10.41 -8.82 3.73
C ILE A 60 10.20 -10.29 4.12
N LEU A 61 9.08 -10.89 3.73
CA LEU A 61 8.75 -12.28 4.08
C LEU A 61 9.66 -13.29 3.38
N VAL A 62 10.01 -13.06 2.12
CA VAL A 62 11.00 -13.87 1.39
C VAL A 62 12.36 -13.79 2.06
N ASP A 63 12.71 -12.62 2.58
CA ASP A 63 13.96 -12.46 3.31
C ASP A 63 14.00 -13.28 4.61
N ARG A 64 12.84 -13.46 5.24
CA ARG A 64 12.63 -14.34 6.39
C ARG A 64 12.46 -15.82 6.01
N GLY A 65 12.73 -16.19 4.76
CA GLY A 65 12.69 -17.58 4.28
C GLY A 65 11.31 -18.08 3.84
N LYS A 66 10.30 -17.21 3.69
CA LYS A 66 8.97 -17.61 3.20
C LYS A 66 8.93 -17.69 1.67
N THR A 67 8.16 -18.63 1.12
CA THR A 67 7.91 -18.71 -0.33
C THR A 67 6.46 -18.37 -0.63
N LEU A 68 6.20 -17.14 -1.08
CA LEU A 68 4.85 -16.62 -1.27
C LEU A 68 4.68 -16.09 -2.69
N ASN A 69 3.57 -16.44 -3.35
CA ASN A 69 3.38 -16.19 -4.78
C ASN A 69 2.10 -15.41 -5.12
N SER A 70 1.32 -14.99 -4.12
CA SER A 70 0.11 -14.19 -4.34
C SER A 70 -0.07 -13.10 -3.27
N PRO A 71 -0.74 -11.97 -3.57
CA PRO A 71 -1.07 -10.95 -2.58
C PRO A 71 -1.82 -11.53 -1.38
N LYS A 72 -2.80 -12.43 -1.61
CA LYS A 72 -3.58 -13.05 -0.54
C LYS A 72 -2.73 -13.86 0.43
N THR A 73 -1.78 -14.66 -0.08
CA THR A 73 -0.84 -15.40 0.79
C THR A 73 0.14 -14.46 1.50
N VAL A 74 0.54 -13.37 0.85
CA VAL A 74 1.44 -12.38 1.43
C VAL A 74 0.79 -11.68 2.61
N PHE A 75 -0.46 -11.22 2.50
CA PHE A 75 -1.12 -10.52 3.60
C PHE A 75 -1.38 -11.42 4.81
N ARG A 76 -1.72 -12.70 4.60
CA ARG A 76 -1.84 -13.65 5.73
C ARG A 76 -0.54 -13.79 6.51
N GLU A 77 0.56 -14.04 5.81
CA GLU A 77 1.86 -14.15 6.46
C GLU A 77 2.34 -12.82 7.05
N ALA A 78 2.06 -11.71 6.38
CA ALA A 78 2.38 -10.37 6.90
C ALA A 78 1.68 -10.09 8.24
N ALA A 79 0.45 -10.59 8.43
CA ALA A 79 -0.26 -10.48 9.71
C ALA A 79 0.37 -11.37 10.80
N LEU A 80 0.72 -12.62 10.46
CA LEU A 80 1.41 -13.54 11.39
C LEU A 80 2.79 -13.00 11.84
N GLU A 81 3.44 -12.26 10.96
CA GLU A 81 4.77 -11.67 11.17
C GLU A 81 4.70 -10.21 11.67
N HIS A 82 3.51 -9.76 12.08
CA HIS A 82 3.22 -8.44 12.64
C HIS A 82 3.60 -7.23 11.75
N LEU A 83 3.67 -7.43 10.44
CA LEU A 83 3.84 -6.33 9.48
C LEU A 83 2.54 -5.54 9.32
N ILE A 84 1.40 -6.22 9.40
CA ILE A 84 0.04 -5.66 9.40
C ILE A 84 -0.77 -6.31 10.53
N GLU A 85 -1.89 -5.70 10.90
CA GLU A 85 -2.75 -6.20 12.00
C GLU A 85 -3.81 -7.18 11.52
N ASP A 86 -4.59 -6.79 10.50
CA ASP A 86 -5.72 -7.57 10.00
C ASP A 86 -5.60 -7.83 8.49
N PRO A 87 -5.38 -9.08 8.04
CA PRO A 87 -5.27 -9.39 6.63
C PRO A 87 -6.60 -9.25 5.87
N GLU A 88 -7.76 -9.31 6.53
CA GLU A 88 -9.06 -9.23 5.87
C GLU A 88 -9.32 -7.84 5.28
N ILE A 89 -8.88 -6.77 5.97
CA ILE A 89 -8.91 -5.40 5.44
C ILE A 89 -8.05 -5.30 4.17
N TRP A 90 -6.89 -5.96 4.13
CA TRP A 90 -6.06 -5.97 2.93
C TRP A 90 -6.66 -6.81 1.79
N PHE A 91 -7.50 -7.79 2.10
CA PHE A 91 -8.26 -8.51 1.08
C PHE A 91 -9.35 -7.65 0.45
N SER A 92 -9.99 -6.73 1.18
CA SER A 92 -10.92 -5.80 0.55
C SER A 92 -10.20 -4.88 -0.44
N PHE A 93 -8.98 -4.46 -0.15
CA PHE A 93 -8.17 -3.67 -1.10
C PHE A 93 -7.77 -4.44 -2.36
N ILE A 94 -7.64 -5.78 -2.31
CA ILE A 94 -7.50 -6.60 -3.52
C ILE A 94 -8.73 -6.43 -4.41
N ASN A 95 -9.92 -6.48 -3.82
CA ASN A 95 -11.17 -6.34 -4.55
C ASN A 95 -11.28 -4.92 -5.14
N ASP A 96 -11.02 -3.88 -4.34
CA ASP A 96 -11.00 -2.50 -4.81
C ASP A 96 -10.04 -2.32 -5.99
N ARG A 97 -8.82 -2.87 -5.89
CA ARG A 97 -7.81 -2.82 -6.95
C ARG A 97 -8.26 -3.55 -8.22
N ASN A 98 -8.93 -4.68 -8.10
CA ASN A 98 -9.43 -5.40 -9.26
C ASN A 98 -10.58 -4.66 -9.95
N GLU A 99 -11.35 -3.90 -9.18
CA GLU A 99 -12.49 -3.14 -9.66
C GLU A 99 -12.10 -1.78 -10.27
N THR A 100 -10.86 -1.32 -10.16
CA THR A 100 -10.45 -0.01 -10.70
C THR A 100 -10.58 0.09 -12.21
N VAL A 101 -10.52 -1.04 -12.93
CA VAL A 101 -10.78 -1.10 -14.38
C VAL A 101 -12.21 -0.68 -14.75
N HIS A 102 -13.14 -0.70 -13.77
CA HIS A 102 -14.54 -0.29 -13.93
C HIS A 102 -14.81 1.14 -13.48
N THR A 103 -13.78 1.94 -13.20
CA THR A 103 -13.91 3.33 -12.69
C THR A 103 -14.45 4.34 -13.71
N TYR A 104 -14.64 3.94 -14.98
CA TYR A 104 -15.48 4.70 -15.92
C TYR A 104 -16.93 4.84 -15.42
N ASN A 105 -17.37 3.94 -14.53
CA ASN A 105 -18.63 4.07 -13.80
C ASN A 105 -18.42 4.97 -12.57
N HIS A 106 -19.06 6.15 -12.55
CA HIS A 106 -18.96 7.11 -11.45
C HIS A 106 -19.30 6.51 -10.07
N LYS A 107 -20.28 5.60 -9.99
CA LYS A 107 -20.63 4.92 -8.73
C LYS A 107 -19.46 4.08 -8.23
N LYS A 108 -18.80 3.35 -9.14
CA LYS A 108 -17.65 2.51 -8.80
C LYS A 108 -16.43 3.34 -8.41
N ALA A 109 -16.15 4.41 -9.14
CA ALA A 109 -15.09 5.35 -8.79
C ALA A 109 -15.32 5.97 -7.41
N HIS A 110 -16.57 6.36 -7.10
CA HIS A 110 -16.90 6.92 -5.79
C HIS A 110 -16.75 5.91 -4.65
N GLU A 111 -17.20 4.66 -4.86
CA GLU A 111 -17.06 3.55 -3.91
C GLU A 111 -15.57 3.33 -3.57
N ILE A 112 -14.73 3.10 -4.59
CA ILE A 112 -13.28 2.88 -4.40
C ILE A 112 -12.63 4.10 -3.75
N PHE A 113 -12.94 5.31 -4.20
CA PHE A 113 -12.39 6.54 -3.62
C PHE A 113 -12.74 6.68 -2.13
N SER A 114 -13.94 6.26 -1.72
CA SER A 114 -14.35 6.31 -0.31
C SER A 114 -13.54 5.34 0.58
N HIS A 115 -13.12 4.20 0.05
CA HIS A 115 -12.30 3.20 0.74
C HIS A 115 -10.84 3.64 0.93
N LEU A 116 -10.38 4.65 0.18
CA LEU A 116 -8.99 5.12 0.25
C LEU A 116 -8.60 5.67 1.62
N ASN A 117 -9.54 6.15 2.45
CA ASN A 117 -9.25 6.53 3.83
C ASN A 117 -8.80 5.33 4.67
N SER A 118 -9.48 4.19 4.52
CA SER A 118 -9.08 2.95 5.21
C SER A 118 -7.74 2.44 4.69
N PHE A 119 -7.50 2.53 3.38
CA PHE A 119 -6.20 2.18 2.80
C PHE A 119 -5.07 3.08 3.33
N ASP A 120 -5.31 4.39 3.45
CA ASP A 120 -4.35 5.35 4.01
C ASP A 120 -3.96 4.99 5.45
N ASP A 121 -4.94 4.66 6.29
CA ASP A 121 -4.69 4.29 7.69
C ASP A 121 -3.87 2.99 7.81
N GLU A 122 -4.21 1.96 7.03
CA GLU A 122 -3.47 0.71 7.02
C GLU A 122 -2.04 0.88 6.45
N MET A 123 -1.87 1.75 5.45
CA MET A 123 -0.54 2.09 4.93
C MET A 123 0.33 2.80 5.97
N LYS A 124 -0.22 3.72 6.77
CA LYS A 124 0.53 4.37 7.86
C LYS A 124 1.00 3.35 8.90
N LYS A 125 0.12 2.42 9.29
CA LYS A 125 0.47 1.34 10.23
C LYS A 125 1.58 0.46 9.65
N PHE A 126 1.40 -0.02 8.42
CA PHE A 126 2.39 -0.84 7.73
C PHE A 126 3.75 -0.15 7.62
N ILE A 127 3.78 1.10 7.13
CA ILE A 127 5.02 1.87 6.98
C ILE A 127 5.72 2.05 8.33
N ARG A 128 4.97 2.37 9.38
CA ARG A 128 5.52 2.48 10.73
C ARG A 128 6.15 1.16 11.17
N ASN A 129 5.43 0.05 11.04
CA ASN A 129 5.90 -1.27 11.45
C ASN A 129 7.20 -1.66 10.73
N ILE A 130 7.30 -1.44 9.41
CA ILE A 130 8.49 -1.84 8.66
C ILE A 130 9.71 -0.96 8.91
N GLN A 131 9.52 0.31 9.30
CA GLN A 131 10.63 1.23 9.61
C GLN A 131 11.31 0.90 10.94
N HIS A 132 10.66 0.14 11.80
CA HIS A 132 11.19 -0.33 13.09
C HIS A 132 11.74 -1.76 13.04
N LEU A 133 11.88 -2.36 11.86
CA LEU A 133 12.38 -3.74 11.75
C LEU A 133 13.87 -3.89 11.99
N ASP A 134 14.61 -2.78 11.97
CA ASP A 134 16.04 -2.74 12.26
C ASP A 134 16.35 -2.42 13.75
N ASP A 135 15.32 -2.12 14.55
CA ASP A 135 15.41 -1.84 16.00
C ASP A 135 15.32 -3.14 16.82
#